data_AF-A0A5M4BA46-F1
#
_entry.id   AF-A0A5M4BA46-F1
#
_cell.length_a   1.000
_cell.length_b   1.000
_cell.length_c   1.000
_cell.angle_alpha   90.00
_cell.angle_beta   90.00
_cell.angle_gamma   90.00
#
_symmetry.space_group_name_H-M   'P 1'
#
loop_
_entity.id
_entity.type
_entity.pdbx_description
1 polymer ?
#
loop_
_entity_poly.entity_id
_entity_poly.type
_entity_poly.pdbx_seq_one_letter_code
_entity_poly.pdbx_strand_id
1 'polypeptide(L)' 'MKTKKVTREYLEHKINCINTDLMNFHHETKELQQLEAIRNQYVEKFIEMEKYDLQTIEIECYESNS' A
#
# COMPACT_ATOMS: atom_id res chain seq x y z
N MET A 1 -0.14 -8.88 -13.51
CA MET A 1 0.23 -7.81 -12.56
C MET A 1 1.41 -7.06 -13.14
N LYS A 2 1.42 -5.74 -13.01
CA LYS A 2 2.60 -4.93 -13.36
C LYS A 2 3.33 -4.63 -12.06
N THR A 3 4.63 -4.90 -12.00
CA THR A 3 5.47 -4.46 -10.89
C THR A 3 6.06 -3.08 -11.20
N LYS A 4 6.37 -2.31 -10.16
CA LYS A 4 7.15 -1.09 -10.28
C LYS A 4 8.12 -0.93 -9.12
N LYS A 5 9.28 -0.31 -9.38
CA LYS A 5 10.20 0.12 -8.33
C LYS A 5 9.72 1.44 -7.72
N VAL A 6 9.67 1.50 -6.40
CA VAL A 6 9.19 2.67 -5.65
C VAL A 6 10.15 3.04 -4.53
N THR A 7 10.04 4.29 -4.09
CA THR A 7 10.77 4.85 -2.95
C THR A 7 9.98 4.68 -1.66
N ARG A 8 10.64 4.96 -0.52
CA ARG A 8 10.01 5.05 0.80
C ARG A 8 8.87 6.06 0.82
N GLU A 9 9.09 7.24 0.28
CA GLU A 9 8.09 8.31 0.21
C GLU A 9 6.83 7.88 -0.54
N TYR A 10 6.98 7.11 -1.61
CA TYR A 10 5.84 6.56 -2.35
C TYR A 10 5.02 5.60 -1.48
N LEU A 11 5.67 4.69 -0.75
CA LEU A 11 4.99 3.73 0.12
C LEU A 11 4.24 4.45 1.25
N GLU A 12 4.91 5.38 1.92
CA GLU A 12 4.32 6.18 2.99
C GLU A 12 3.10 6.96 2.50
N HIS A 13 3.22 7.62 1.33
CA HIS A 13 2.09 8.31 0.71
C HIS A 13 0.92 7.36 0.42
N LYS A 14 1.16 6.18 -0.16
CA LYS A 14 0.10 5.21 -0.46
C LYS A 14 -0.57 4.65 0.80
N ILE A 15 0.21 4.34 1.83
CA ILE A 15 -0.33 3.89 3.13
C ILE A 15 -1.23 4.97 3.72
N ASN A 16 -0.82 6.24 3.69
CA ASN A 16 -1.61 7.35 4.22
C ASN A 16 -2.90 7.60 3.43
N CYS A 17 -2.87 7.49 2.09
CA CYS A 17 -4.08 7.57 1.28
C CYS A 17 -5.08 6.47 1.66
N ILE A 18 -4.63 5.21 1.74
CA ILE A 18 -5.52 4.11 2.10
C ILE A 18 -6.04 4.24 3.53
N ASN A 19 -5.22 4.70 4.48
CA ASN A 19 -5.67 4.98 5.85
C ASN A 19 -6.79 6.04 5.86
N THR A 20 -6.65 7.09 5.04
CA THR A 20 -7.68 8.12 4.89
C THR A 20 -8.97 7.54 4.33
N ASP A 21 -8.87 6.70 3.30
CA ASP A 21 -10.02 6.03 2.70
C ASP A 21 -10.70 5.13 3.75
N LEU A 22 -9.94 4.31 4.47
CA LEU A 22 -10.44 3.42 5.54
C LEU A 22 -11.16 4.19 6.66
N MET A 23 -10.67 5.38 7.05
CA MET A 23 -11.36 6.22 8.04
C MET A 23 -12.73 6.72 7.58
N ASN A 24 -12.94 6.83 6.26
CA ASN A 24 -14.20 7.27 5.67
C ASN A 24 -15.21 6.13 5.47
N PHE A 25 -14.81 4.86 5.61
CA PHE A 25 -15.73 3.73 5.54
C PHE A 25 -16.47 3.54 6.86
N HIS A 26 -17.81 3.53 6.82
CA HIS A 26 -18.67 3.42 7.99
C HIS A 26 -19.21 2.00 8.27
N HIS A 27 -18.94 1.01 7.41
CA HIS A 27 -19.50 -0.35 7.53
C HIS A 27 -18.51 -1.45 7.13
N GLU A 28 -18.65 -2.64 7.73
CA GLU A 28 -17.93 -3.86 7.36
C GLU A 28 -18.34 -4.33 5.95
N THR A 29 -17.68 -3.79 4.94
CA THR A 29 -17.86 -4.17 3.54
C THR A 29 -16.67 -4.97 3.03
N LYS A 30 -16.89 -5.78 1.99
CA LYS A 30 -15.82 -6.48 1.25
C LYS A 30 -14.73 -5.52 0.74
N GLU A 31 -15.11 -4.28 0.43
CA GLU A 31 -14.20 -3.22 -0.02
C GLU A 31 -13.25 -2.78 1.09
N LEU A 32 -13.73 -2.68 2.33
CA LEU A 32 -12.88 -2.39 3.50
C LEU A 32 -11.79 -3.46 3.65
N GLN A 33 -12.16 -4.74 3.63
CA GLN A 33 -11.21 -5.85 3.75
C GLN A 33 -10.18 -5.86 2.61
N GLN A 34 -10.59 -5.51 1.39
CA GLN A 34 -9.68 -5.38 0.26
C GLN A 34 -8.69 -4.22 0.43
N LEU A 35 -9.17 -3.06 0.89
CA LEU A 35 -8.32 -1.90 1.16
C LEU A 35 -7.32 -2.19 2.30
N GLU A 36 -7.75 -2.87 3.36
CA GLU A 36 -6.86 -3.30 4.44
C GLU A 36 -5.79 -4.28 3.96
N ALA A 37 -6.15 -5.23 3.10
CA ALA A 37 -5.19 -6.16 2.51
C ALA A 37 -4.15 -5.43 1.65
N ILE A 38 -4.60 -4.48 0.81
CA ILE A 38 -3.71 -3.65 -0.02
C ILE A 38 -2.79 -2.79 0.85
N ARG A 39 -3.33 -2.15 1.90
CA ARG A 39 -2.54 -1.38 2.87
C ARG A 39 -1.46 -2.26 3.49
N ASN A 40 -1.81 -3.46 3.94
CA ASN A 40 -0.86 -4.36 4.60
C ASN A 40 0.29 -4.75 3.67
N GLN A 41 0.05 -4.97 2.38
CA GLN A 41 1.11 -5.23 1.41
C GLN A 41 2.08 -4.05 1.29
N TYR A 42 1.59 -2.81 1.27
CA TYR A 42 2.46 -1.63 1.26
C TYR A 42 3.25 -1.46 2.57
N VAL A 43 2.62 -1.75 3.72
CA VAL A 43 3.28 -1.71 5.03
C VAL A 43 4.39 -2.76 5.12
N GLU A 44 4.14 -3.99 4.66
CA GLU A 44 5.16 -5.04 4.62
C GLU A 44 6.37 -4.62 3.80
N LYS A 45 6.14 -4.01 2.64
CA LYS A 45 7.20 -3.48 1.77
C LYS A 45 7.95 -2.32 2.40
N PHE A 46 7.25 -1.47 3.16
CA PHE A 46 7.88 -0.38 3.90
C PHE A 46 8.81 -0.92 5.00
N ILE A 47 8.35 -1.89 5.79
CA ILE A 47 9.15 -2.56 6.82
C ILE A 47 10.35 -3.27 6.19
N GLU A 48 10.17 -3.91 5.04
CA GLU A 48 11.26 -4.55 4.27
C GLU A 48 12.32 -3.54 3.86
N MET A 49 11.92 -2.36 3.36
CA MET A 49 12.86 -1.28 3.02
C MET A 49 13.64 -0.80 4.24
N GLU A 50 13.00 -0.61 5.39
CA GLU A 50 13.68 -0.18 6.61
C GLU A 50 14.63 -1.25 7.15
N LYS A 51 14.22 -2.52 7.11
CA LYS A 51 15.02 -3.65 7.61
C LYS A 51 16.33 -3.82 6.84
N TYR A 52 16.31 -3.58 5.53
CA TYR A 52 17.44 -3.83 4.64
C TYR A 52 18.11 -2.54 4.12
N ASP A 53 17.76 -1.37 4.68
CA ASP A 53 18.28 -0.04 4.28
C ASP A 53 18.21 0.19 2.75
N LEU A 54 17.05 -0.17 2.16
CA LEU A 54 16.86 -0.09 0.72
C LEU A 54 16.43 1.33 0.32
N GLN A 55 17.05 1.86 -0.74
CA GLN A 55 16.61 3.12 -1.35
C GLN A 55 15.34 2.94 -2.19
N THR A 56 15.15 1.76 -2.79
CA THR A 56 13.96 1.42 -3.58
C THR A 56 13.57 -0.04 -3.40
N ILE A 57 12.28 -0.36 -3.59
CA ILE A 57 11.76 -1.73 -3.57
C ILE A 57 10.79 -1.97 -4.72
N GLU A 58 10.71 -3.22 -5.19
CA GLU A 58 9.70 -3.62 -6.17
C GLU A 58 8.38 -3.97 -5.47
N ILE A 59 7.30 -3.38 -5.96
CA ILE A 59 5.94 -3.65 -5.53
C ILE A 59 5.08 -4.09 -6.70
N GLU A 60 4.02 -4.83 -6.41
CA GLU A 60 2.95 -5.09 -7.36
C GLU A 60 1.97 -3.91 -7.36
N CYS A 61 1.73 -3.35 -8.55
CA CYS A 61 0.73 -2.30 -8.71
C CYS A 61 -0.65 -2.92 -8.90
N TYR A 62 -1.50 -2.70 -7.90
CA TYR A 62 -2.94 -2.92 -7.98
C TYR A 62 -3.64 -1.67 -8.49
N GLU A 63 -3.03 -0.94 -9.44
CA GLU A 63 -3.72 0.15 -10.12
C GLU A 63 -4.94 -0.47 -10.80
N SER A 64 -6.10 -0.29 -10.17
CA SER A 64 -7.39 -0.61 -10.75
C SER A 64 -7.42 0.07 -12.11
N ASN A 65 -7.61 -0.72 -13.17
CA ASN A 65 -7.99 -0.18 -14.48
C ASN A 65 -9.33 0.52 -14.27
N SER A 66 -9.30 1.81 -13.94
CA SER A 66 -10.44 2.72 -14.06
C SER A 66 -10.79 2.90 -15.52
#